data_AF-A0AAU1EU80-F1
#
_entry.id   AF-A0AAU1EU80-F1
#
_cell.length_a   1.000
_cell.length_b   1.000
_cell.length_c   1.000
_cell.angle_alpha   90.00
_cell.angle_beta   90.00
_cell.angle_gamma   90.00
#
_symmetry.space_group_name_H-M   'P 1'
#
loop_
_entity.id
_entity.type
_entity.pdbx_description
1 polymer ?
#
loop_
_entity_poly.entity_id
_entity_poly.type
_entity_poly.pdbx_seq_one_letter_code
_entity_poly.pdbx_strand_id
1 'polypeptide(L)' 'MLIRHDALTEWTKSSYSAVNGDCVEVKAESAATVAVRDSKEPRRGVLDFTAETWSAFVLDVSRTTPRGA' A
#
# COMPACT_ATOMS: atom_id res chain seq x y z
N MET A 1 8.63 3.96 4.33
CA MET A 1 7.82 3.17 5.28
C MET A 1 8.36 1.76 5.23
N LEU A 2 9.18 1.36 6.21
CA LEU A 2 9.61 -0.03 6.32
C LEU A 2 8.40 -0.79 6.84
N ILE A 3 7.75 -1.57 5.99
CA ILE A 3 6.64 -2.42 6.43
C ILE A 3 7.26 -3.47 7.34
N ARG A 4 7.06 -3.32 8.65
CA ARG A 4 7.15 -4.46 9.56
C ARG A 4 6.00 -5.38 9.18
N HIS A 5 6.32 -6.50 8.53
CA HIS A 5 5.34 -7.42 7.93
C HIS A 5 4.33 -8.01 8.93
N ASP A 6 4.51 -7.79 10.24
CA ASP A 6 3.59 -8.22 11.30
C ASP A 6 2.50 -7.18 11.65
N ALA A 7 2.63 -5.91 11.26
CA ALA A 7 1.83 -4.84 11.86
C ALA A 7 0.61 -4.36 11.05
N LEU A 8 0.42 -4.83 9.82
CA LEU A 8 -0.70 -4.40 8.95
C LEU A 8 -1.72 -5.51 8.70
N THR A 9 -2.10 -6.26 9.73
CA THR A 9 -3.09 -7.34 9.61
C THR A 9 -4.49 -6.82 9.26
N GLU A 10 -4.74 -5.53 9.42
CA GLU A 10 -5.96 -4.82 9.02
C GLU A 10 -5.71 -3.88 7.84
N TRP A 11 -6.76 -3.61 7.07
CA TRP A 11 -6.70 -2.63 5.97
C TRP A 11 -6.28 -1.26 6.50
N THR A 12 -5.13 -0.80 6.03
CA THR A 12 -4.55 0.48 6.43
C THR A 12 -4.54 1.42 5.24
N LYS A 13 -5.22 2.55 5.39
CA LYS A 13 -5.30 3.58 4.36
C LYS A 13 -3.99 4.36 4.26
N SER A 14 -3.55 4.65 3.03
CA SER A 14 -2.36 5.48 2.80
C SER A 14 -2.55 6.91 3.32
N SER A 15 -1.48 7.49 3.87
CA SER A 15 -1.47 8.90 4.29
C SER A 15 -1.58 9.88 3.13
N TYR A 16 -1.35 9.42 1.90
CA TYR A 16 -1.51 10.23 0.67
C TYR A 16 -2.97 10.26 0.18
N SER A 17 -3.87 9.51 0.81
CA SER A 17 -5.27 9.45 0.41
C SER A 17 -6.08 10.58 1.05
N ALA A 18 -6.36 11.63 0.27
CA ALA A 18 -7.20 12.76 0.67
C ALA A 18 -8.68 12.56 0.26
N VAL A 19 -9.59 13.38 0.80
CA VAL A 19 -11.05 13.33 0.54
C VAL A 19 -11.40 13.34 -0.96
N ASN A 20 -10.60 14.03 -1.78
CA ASN A 20 -10.78 14.12 -3.23
C ASN A 20 -9.64 13.49 -4.04
N GLY A 21 -8.70 12.79 -3.38
CA GLY A 21 -7.53 12.19 -4.02
C GLY A 21 -7.69 10.69 -4.31
N ASP A 22 -6.64 10.08 -4.86
CA ASP A 22 -6.60 8.63 -5.05
C ASP A 22 -6.46 7.91 -3.70
N CYS A 23 -7.36 6.96 -3.45
CA CYS A 23 -7.50 6.28 -2.16
C CYS A 23 -7.00 4.85 -2.26
N VAL A 24 -5.90 4.53 -1.59
CA VAL A 24 -5.34 3.18 -1.56
C VAL A 24 -5.28 2.66 -0.14
N GLU A 25 -5.64 1.39 0.02
CA GLU A 25 -5.51 0.64 1.27
C GLU A 25 -4.62 -0.58 1.05
N VAL A 26 -3.83 -0.91 2.07
CA VAL A 26 -2.94 -2.07 2.07
C VAL A 26 -3.18 -2.94 3.29
N LYS A 27 -2.97 -4.24 3.15
CA LYS A 27 -3.03 -5.21 4.25
C LYS A 27 -1.95 -6.27 4.06
N ALA A 28 -1.27 -6.66 5.12
CA ALA A 28 -0.44 -7.85 5.15
C ALA A 28 -1.37 -9.07 5.34
N GLU A 29 -1.67 -9.79 4.26
CA GLU A 29 -2.43 -11.05 4.31
C GLU A 29 -1.59 -12.15 4.97
N SER A 30 -0.28 -12.10 4.81
CA SER A 30 0.68 -12.99 5.45
C SER A 30 2.05 -12.33 5.55
N ALA A 31 3.02 -13.00 6.18
CA ALA A 31 4.41 -12.54 6.21
C ALA A 31 5.03 -12.41 4.80
N ALA A 32 4.47 -13.08 3.79
CA ALA A 32 4.99 -13.10 2.42
C ALA A 32 4.09 -12.35 1.41
N THR A 33 2.91 -11.89 1.82
CA THR A 33 1.90 -11.35 0.89
C THR A 33 1.34 -10.02 1.37
N VAL A 34 1.31 -9.05 0.47
CA VAL A 34 0.68 -7.74 0.66
C VAL A 34 -0.47 -7.60 -0.33
N ALA A 35 -1.67 -7.39 0.22
CA ALA A 35 -2.87 -7.08 -0.52
C ALA A 35 -3.04 -5.56 -0.65
N VAL A 36 -3.42 -5.11 -1.85
CA VAL A 36 -3.66 -3.69 -2.18
C VAL A 36 -5.02 -3.56 -2.83
N ARG A 37 -5.79 -2.54 -2.44
CA ARG A 37 -7.08 -2.24 -3.06
C ARG A 37 -7.36 -0.75 -3.13
N ASP A 38 -8.33 -0.40 -3.96
CA ASP A 38 -8.96 0.92 -3.94
C ASP A 38 -9.90 1.03 -2.72
N SER A 39 -9.68 2.06 -1.89
CA SER A 39 -10.54 2.29 -0.73
C SER A 39 -11.94 2.76 -1.11
N LYS A 40 -12.11 3.37 -2.30
CA LYS A 40 -13.42 3.87 -2.76
C LYS A 40 -14.31 2.74 -3.25
N GLU A 41 -13.73 1.71 -3.86
CA GLU A 41 -14.47 0.55 -4.35
C GLU A 41 -13.88 -0.80 -3.88
N PRO A 42 -13.94 -1.13 -2.56
CA PRO A 42 -13.30 -2.34 -2.01
C PRO A 42 -13.80 -3.66 -2.60
N ARG A 43 -14.98 -3.65 -3.23
CA ARG A 43 -15.61 -4.83 -3.85
C ARG A 43 -15.11 -5.10 -5.28
N ARG A 44 -14.39 -4.18 -5.91
CA ARG A 44 -13.90 -4.37 -7.29
C ARG A 44 -12.77 -5.38 -7.40
N GLY A 45 -12.04 -5.62 -6.32
CA GLY A 45 -10.98 -6.60 -6.28
C GLY A 45 -9.80 -6.16 -5.42
N VAL A 46 -8.89 -7.11 -5.23
CA VAL A 46 -7.66 -6.97 -4.48
C VAL A 46 -6.51 -7.41 -5.38
N LEU A 47 -5.41 -6.66 -5.35
CA LEU A 47 -4.16 -7.04 -5.99
C LEU A 47 -3.20 -7.58 -4.94
N ASP A 48 -2.74 -8.81 -5.12
CA ASP A 48 -1.78 -9.44 -4.23
C ASP A 48 -0.36 -9.36 -4.79
N PHE A 49 0.57 -8.95 -3.95
CA PHE A 49 1.98 -8.88 -4.25
C PHE A 49 2.78 -9.69 -3.23
N THR A 50 3.95 -10.16 -3.65
CA THR A 50 4.92 -10.65 -2.67
C THR A 50 5.42 -9.48 -1.81
N ALA A 51 5.72 -9.77 -0.55
CA ALA A 51 6.39 -8.87 0.39
C ALA A 51 7.59 -8.14 -0.21
N GLU A 52 8.42 -8.89 -0.95
CA GLU A 52 9.65 -8.40 -1.58
C GLU A 52 9.34 -7.44 -2.73
N THR A 53 8.45 -7.85 -3.65
CA THR A 53 8.05 -7.02 -4.79
C THR A 53 7.40 -5.71 -4.33
N TRP A 54 6.52 -5.78 -3.33
CA TRP A 54 5.88 -4.59 -2.76
C TRP A 54 6.91 -3.64 -2.14
N SER A 55 7.85 -4.17 -1.38
CA SER A 55 8.91 -3.36 -0.76
C SER A 55 9.80 -2.69 -1.80
N ALA A 56 10.21 -3.42 -2.84
CA ALA A 56 11.00 -2.88 -3.95
C ALA A 56 10.25 -1.77 -4.69
N PHE A 57 8.97 -1.97 -5.00
CA PHE A 57 8.12 -0.96 -5.63
C PHE A 57 8.04 0.32 -4.80
N VAL A 58 7.71 0.22 -3.52
CA VAL A 58 7.60 1.39 -2.63
C VAL A 58 8.92 2.14 -2.52
N LEU A 59 10.04 1.43 -2.45
CA LEU A 59 11.37 2.05 -2.41
C LEU A 59 11.68 2.82 -3.70
N ASP A 60 11.35 2.26 -4.86
CA ASP A 60 11.59 2.88 -6.16
C ASP A 60 10.76 4.16 -6.34
N VAL A 61 9.44 4.08 -6.13
CA VAL A 61 8.56 5.26 -6.31
C VAL A 61 8.83 6.36 -5.28
N SER A 62 9.25 6.00 -4.06
CA SER A 62 9.60 6.97 -3.00
C SER A 62 10.86 7.77 -3.32
N ARG A 63 11.74 7.25 -4.17
CA ARG A 63 12.93 7.99 -4.66
C ARG A 63 12.57 9.00 -5.74
N THR A 64 11.49 8.75 -6.47
CA THR A 64 11.10 9.53 -7.64
C THR A 64 10.19 10.71 -7.28
N THR A 65 9.53 10.68 -6.11
CA THR A 65 8.73 11.81 -5.62
C THR A 65 9.62 12.93 -5.06
N PRO A 66 9.66 14.13 -5.68
CA PRO A 66 10.31 15.30 -5.06
C PRO A 66 9.53 15.63 -3.78
N ARG A 67 10.21 15.62 -2.62
CA ARG A 67 9.61 16.15 -1.39
C ARG A 67 9.58 17.68 -1.48
N GLY A 68 8.44 18.22 -1.92
CA GLY A 68 8.15 19.65 -1.91
C GLY A 68 8.13 20.27 -3.31
N ALA A 69 6.91 20.53 -3.77
CA ALA A 69 6.54 21.68 -4.59
C ALA A 69 5.16 22.14 -4.12
#